data_AF-A0A2H3DDI9-F1
#
_entry.id   AF-A0A2H3DDI9-F1
#
_cell.length_a   1.000
_cell.length_b   1.000
_cell.length_c   1.000
_cell.angle_alpha   90.00
_cell.angle_beta   90.00
_cell.angle_gamma   90.00
#
_symmetry.space_group_name_H-M   'P 1'
#
loop_
_entity.id
_entity.type
_entity.pdbx_description
1 polymer ?
#
loop_
_entity_poly.entity_id
_entity_poly.type
_entity_poly.pdbx_seq_one_letter_code
_entity_poly.pdbx_strand_id
1 'polypeptide(L)'
;MHYVKEHTGIPVPDILVYDPDWDRKVGGEWMLIDGVSPSALTDDQWEALCTSVADIWSQLLRLRFKFIGSIYEQQDGFESRYFIGPMTYIPPSGCLASPEASTSGPFSSTRKWLVAAAKGKLNPTRRIQPDFDYEKAHKWQEIAIDVVQKSPLLDSDTLDHEQIVLAHMDYSLHNVLVDPEDLTRIVAVVDWEGARTVPMWAANPVFRWPLLLPDSKVTQLRQLMRDRISRQIPGWESATGDGGNDLRFSERQAYLSSVDPSVYDNGQPVVHHMSWLNQRSMVF
;
A
#
# COMPACT_ATOMS: atom_id res chain seq x y z
N MET A 1 -3.57 -1.02 -13.96
CA MET A 1 -4.53 -2.15 -13.96
C MET A 1 -4.17 -3.25 -14.94
N HIS A 2 -3.81 -2.95 -16.21
CA HIS A 2 -3.50 -3.97 -17.22
C HIS A 2 -2.44 -4.99 -16.77
N TYR A 3 -1.34 -4.54 -16.16
CA TYR A 3 -0.33 -5.43 -15.58
C TYR A 3 -0.92 -6.50 -14.65
N VAL A 4 -1.83 -6.11 -13.74
CA VAL A 4 -2.46 -7.04 -12.79
C VAL A 4 -3.34 -8.05 -13.54
N LYS A 5 -4.12 -7.59 -14.52
CA LYS A 5 -4.98 -8.44 -15.35
C LYS A 5 -4.19 -9.51 -16.11
N GLU A 6 -3.02 -9.15 -16.63
CA GLU A 6 -2.18 -10.04 -17.43
C GLU A 6 -1.36 -11.03 -16.58
N HIS A 7 -0.99 -10.64 -15.36
CA HIS A 7 -0.03 -11.39 -14.54
C HIS A 7 -0.67 -12.09 -13.34
N THR A 8 -1.98 -11.96 -13.13
CA THR A 8 -2.72 -12.57 -12.01
C THR A 8 -4.10 -13.04 -12.43
N GLY A 9 -4.76 -13.83 -11.58
CA GLY A 9 -6.19 -14.13 -11.72
C GLY A 9 -7.09 -13.14 -10.97
N ILE A 10 -6.54 -12.00 -10.53
CA ILE A 10 -7.31 -10.99 -9.80
C ILE A 10 -8.28 -10.33 -10.78
N PRO A 11 -9.59 -10.32 -10.49
CA PRO A 11 -10.52 -9.62 -11.33
C PRO A 11 -10.28 -8.12 -11.18
N VAL A 12 -9.87 -7.47 -12.26
CA VAL A 12 -9.86 -6.01 -12.36
C VAL A 12 -11.03 -5.60 -13.26
N PRO A 13 -11.69 -4.48 -13.00
CA PRO A 13 -12.88 -4.10 -13.75
C PRO A 13 -12.56 -3.85 -15.23
N ASP A 14 -13.43 -4.37 -16.10
CA ASP A 14 -13.50 -3.91 -17.48
C ASP A 14 -14.20 -2.55 -17.48
N ILE A 15 -13.48 -1.52 -17.94
CA ILE A 15 -13.98 -0.16 -17.97
C ILE A 15 -15.07 -0.08 -19.05
N LEU A 16 -16.35 -0.02 -18.63
CA LEU A 16 -17.48 0.04 -19.57
C LEU A 16 -17.54 1.41 -20.26
N VAL A 17 -17.36 2.45 -19.47
CA VAL A 17 -17.29 3.86 -19.90
C VAL A 17 -16.29 4.57 -19.01
N TYR A 18 -15.45 5.41 -19.62
CA TYR A 18 -14.62 6.38 -18.93
C TYR A 18 -14.83 7.74 -19.58
N ASP A 19 -15.07 8.75 -18.77
CA ASP A 19 -15.20 10.13 -19.21
C ASP A 19 -14.23 10.99 -18.38
N PRO A 20 -13.25 11.64 -19.03
CA PRO A 20 -12.32 12.54 -18.36
C PRO A 20 -12.93 13.91 -18.01
N ASP A 21 -14.23 14.11 -18.23
CA ASP A 21 -14.99 15.35 -17.95
C ASP A 21 -14.34 16.60 -18.56
N TRP A 22 -13.86 16.49 -19.80
CA TRP A 22 -13.25 17.63 -20.51
C TRP A 22 -14.22 18.80 -20.69
N ASP A 23 -15.53 18.52 -20.74
CA ASP A 23 -16.57 19.54 -20.84
C ASP A 23 -17.00 20.15 -19.49
N ARG A 24 -16.46 19.63 -18.38
CA ARG A 24 -16.67 20.08 -16.99
C ARG A 24 -18.14 20.12 -16.58
N LYS A 25 -18.99 19.30 -17.18
CA LYS A 25 -20.43 19.29 -16.87
C LYS A 25 -20.76 18.46 -15.64
N VAL A 26 -19.92 17.48 -15.33
CA VAL A 26 -20.19 16.51 -14.25
C VAL A 26 -19.38 16.82 -12.99
N GLY A 27 -18.32 17.62 -13.11
CA GLY A 27 -17.54 18.17 -11.99
C GLY A 27 -16.34 17.32 -11.58
N GLY A 28 -15.96 16.34 -12.40
CA GLY A 28 -14.84 15.43 -12.18
C GLY A 28 -14.86 14.24 -13.13
N GLU A 29 -13.71 13.58 -13.28
CA GLU A 29 -13.57 12.34 -14.03
C GLU A 29 -14.45 11.22 -13.43
N TRP A 30 -15.07 10.40 -14.29
CA TRP A 30 -15.91 9.30 -13.83
C TRP A 30 -15.79 8.06 -14.72
N MET A 31 -16.08 6.91 -14.13
CA MET A 31 -16.13 5.63 -14.84
C MET A 31 -17.30 4.77 -14.37
N LEU A 32 -17.82 3.94 -15.28
CA LEU A 32 -18.88 2.98 -14.96
C LEU A 32 -18.29 1.57 -14.88
N ILE A 33 -18.57 0.89 -13.76
CA ILE A 33 -18.10 -0.45 -13.43
C ILE A 33 -19.30 -1.26 -12.92
N ASP A 34 -19.34 -2.55 -13.25
CA ASP A 34 -20.36 -3.48 -12.74
C ASP A 34 -19.94 -4.12 -11.40
N GLY A 35 -20.91 -4.39 -10.53
CA GLY A 35 -20.72 -4.99 -9.21
C GLY A 35 -21.24 -4.13 -8.05
N VAL A 36 -21.37 -4.75 -6.88
CA VAL A 36 -21.86 -4.09 -5.66
C VAL A 36 -20.85 -4.21 -4.52
N SER A 37 -20.87 -3.26 -3.58
CA SER A 37 -20.08 -3.38 -2.36
C SER A 37 -20.62 -4.52 -1.48
N PRO A 38 -19.75 -5.36 -0.88
CA PRO A 38 -20.19 -6.41 0.03
C PRO A 38 -20.84 -5.78 1.27
N SER A 39 -22.14 -6.02 1.45
CA SER A 39 -22.90 -5.50 2.59
C SER A 39 -23.88 -6.56 3.10
N ALA A 40 -24.20 -6.48 4.40
CA ALA A 40 -25.17 -7.39 5.06
C ALA A 40 -24.88 -8.90 4.88
N LEU A 41 -23.60 -9.29 4.88
CA LEU A 41 -23.19 -10.69 4.72
C LEU A 41 -23.51 -11.53 5.97
N THR A 42 -23.86 -12.80 5.76
CA THR A 42 -23.92 -13.82 6.83
C THR A 42 -22.52 -14.18 7.32
N ASP A 43 -22.43 -14.90 8.44
CA ASP A 43 -21.14 -15.33 9.00
C ASP A 43 -20.33 -16.19 8.03
N ASP A 44 -20.97 -17.13 7.32
CA ASP A 44 -20.32 -17.99 6.34
C ASP A 44 -19.85 -17.18 5.11
N GLN A 45 -20.66 -16.22 4.66
CA GLN A 45 -20.33 -15.33 3.55
C GLN A 45 -19.13 -14.43 3.89
N TRP A 46 -19.06 -13.94 5.13
CA TRP A 46 -17.90 -13.20 5.63
C TRP A 46 -16.61 -14.01 5.56
N GLU A 47 -16.66 -15.27 6.00
CA GLU A 47 -15.49 -16.16 6.00
C GLU A 47 -15.06 -16.51 4.57
N ALA A 48 -16.01 -16.80 3.68
CA ALA A 48 -15.75 -17.07 2.27
C ALA A 48 -15.14 -15.85 1.55
N LEU A 49 -15.72 -14.67 1.76
CA LEU A 49 -15.22 -13.42 1.17
C LEU A 49 -13.83 -13.09 1.68
N CYS A 50 -13.60 -13.13 2.99
CA CYS A 50 -12.28 -12.83 3.57
C CYS A 50 -11.21 -13.82 3.10
N THR A 51 -11.56 -15.10 2.92
CA THR A 51 -10.67 -16.09 2.31
C THR A 51 -10.30 -15.69 0.88
N SER A 52 -11.26 -15.27 0.07
CA SER A 52 -11.03 -14.82 -1.30
C SER A 52 -10.18 -13.55 -1.36
N VAL A 53 -10.43 -12.59 -0.47
CA VAL A 53 -9.63 -11.36 -0.32
C VAL A 53 -8.18 -11.68 0.08
N ALA A 54 -7.97 -12.67 0.95
CA ALA A 54 -6.65 -13.16 1.32
C ALA A 54 -5.92 -13.85 0.14
N ASP A 55 -6.66 -14.57 -0.71
CA ASP A 55 -6.11 -15.20 -1.92
C ASP A 55 -5.70 -14.16 -2.97
N ILE A 56 -6.48 -13.09 -3.16
CA ILE A 56 -6.11 -11.95 -4.01
C ILE A 56 -4.86 -11.26 -3.47
N TRP A 57 -4.80 -10.97 -2.17
CA TRP A 57 -3.61 -10.36 -1.56
C TRP A 57 -2.37 -11.25 -1.74
N SER A 58 -2.53 -12.56 -1.56
CA SER A 58 -1.47 -13.55 -1.80
C SER A 58 -0.99 -13.51 -3.25
N GLN A 59 -1.87 -13.33 -4.24
CA GLN A 59 -1.46 -13.17 -5.63
C GLN A 59 -0.61 -11.91 -5.85
N LEU A 60 -0.99 -10.77 -5.26
CA LEU A 60 -0.17 -9.55 -5.31
C LEU A 60 1.20 -9.75 -4.65
N LEU A 61 1.22 -10.39 -3.49
CA LEU A 61 2.43 -10.74 -2.76
C LEU A 61 3.28 -11.82 -3.43
N ARG A 62 2.82 -12.48 -4.51
CA ARG A 62 3.62 -13.42 -5.33
C ARG A 62 4.33 -12.73 -6.49
N LEU A 63 3.87 -11.56 -6.90
CA LEU A 63 4.57 -10.78 -7.92
C LEU A 63 5.92 -10.33 -7.37
N ARG A 64 6.97 -10.40 -8.20
CA ARG A 64 8.35 -10.07 -7.81
C ARG A 64 8.92 -9.01 -8.70
N PHE A 65 9.52 -8.00 -8.08
CA PHE A 65 10.12 -6.87 -8.77
C PHE A 65 11.57 -6.66 -8.33
N LYS A 66 12.32 -5.92 -9.14
CA LYS A 66 13.72 -5.57 -8.87
C LYS A 66 13.90 -4.18 -8.27
N PHE A 67 12.87 -3.34 -8.38
CA PHE A 67 12.94 -1.93 -7.99
C PHE A 67 11.68 -1.52 -7.23
N ILE A 68 11.86 -0.58 -6.30
CA ILE A 68 10.79 0.09 -5.55
C ILE A 68 10.36 1.32 -6.35
N GLY A 69 9.07 1.45 -6.66
CA GLY A 69 8.56 2.51 -7.53
C GLY A 69 7.11 2.27 -7.95
N SER A 70 6.67 2.93 -9.02
CA SER A 70 5.35 2.69 -9.62
C SER A 70 5.50 1.91 -10.93
N ILE A 71 4.46 1.15 -11.30
CA ILE A 71 4.41 0.45 -12.59
C ILE A 71 3.99 1.46 -13.67
N TYR A 72 4.80 1.57 -14.72
CA TYR A 72 4.50 2.35 -15.91
C TYR A 72 4.26 1.40 -17.07
N GLU A 73 3.29 1.77 -17.89
CA GLU A 73 2.96 1.08 -19.13
C GLU A 73 3.44 1.94 -20.30
N GLN A 74 4.20 1.34 -21.20
CA GLN A 74 4.59 1.92 -22.46
C GLN A 74 4.04 1.04 -23.57
N GLN A 75 3.30 1.63 -24.50
CA GLN A 75 2.86 0.91 -25.68
C GLN A 75 4.03 0.74 -26.65
N ASP A 76 4.20 -0.50 -27.11
CA ASP A 76 5.12 -0.89 -28.17
C ASP A 76 4.31 -1.56 -29.29
N GLY A 77 3.75 -0.73 -30.17
CA GLY A 77 2.78 -1.18 -31.17
C GLY A 77 1.46 -1.65 -30.54
N PHE A 78 1.15 -2.94 -30.67
CA PHE A 78 -0.04 -3.57 -30.07
C PHE A 78 0.24 -4.25 -28.73
N GLU A 79 1.49 -4.27 -28.28
CA GLU A 79 1.88 -4.89 -27.00
C GLU A 79 2.13 -3.81 -25.94
N SER A 80 1.73 -4.12 -24.71
CA SER A 80 2.03 -3.29 -23.54
C SER A 80 3.32 -3.78 -22.89
N ARG A 81 4.31 -2.89 -22.79
CA ARG A 81 5.54 -3.14 -22.04
C ARG A 81 5.47 -2.44 -20.70
N TYR A 82 5.78 -3.17 -19.64
CA TYR A 82 5.76 -2.64 -18.27
C TYR A 82 7.18 -2.46 -17.72
N PHE A 83 7.38 -1.37 -16.99
CA PHE A 83 8.62 -1.12 -16.26
C PHE A 83 8.35 -0.41 -14.93
N ILE A 84 9.28 -0.56 -13.98
CA ILE A 84 9.20 0.17 -12.72
C ILE A 84 9.91 1.50 -12.90
N GLY A 85 9.16 2.58 -12.67
CA GLY A 85 9.64 3.94 -12.77
C GLY A 85 9.57 4.68 -11.44
N PRO A 86 9.65 6.02 -11.47
CA PRO A 86 9.53 6.87 -10.30
C PRO A 86 8.24 6.60 -9.51
N MET A 87 8.32 6.63 -8.17
CA MET A 87 7.18 6.43 -7.30
C MET A 87 6.24 7.64 -7.38
N THR A 88 5.02 7.38 -7.84
CA THR A 88 3.93 8.35 -7.88
C THR A 88 3.40 8.64 -6.48
N TYR A 89 2.80 9.81 -6.29
CA TYR A 89 2.12 10.17 -5.04
C TYR A 89 0.75 10.78 -5.34
N ILE A 90 -0.18 10.60 -4.41
CA ILE A 90 -1.51 11.20 -4.48
C ILE A 90 -1.45 12.50 -3.64
N PRO A 91 -1.44 13.69 -4.25
CA PRO A 91 -1.54 14.97 -3.55
C PRO A 91 -2.91 15.12 -2.86
N PRO A 92 -3.07 16.08 -1.93
CA PRO A 92 -4.37 16.40 -1.33
C PRO A 92 -5.47 16.78 -2.34
N SER A 93 -5.08 17.18 -3.56
CA SER A 93 -6.02 17.45 -4.66
C SER A 93 -6.64 16.18 -5.26
N GLY A 94 -6.22 14.99 -4.85
CA GLY A 94 -6.81 13.71 -5.24
C GLY A 94 -6.30 13.12 -6.55
N CYS A 95 -5.64 13.90 -7.42
CA CYS A 95 -5.14 13.39 -8.70
C CYS A 95 -3.67 12.97 -8.63
N LEU A 96 -3.34 11.73 -9.01
CA LEU A 96 -1.98 11.22 -9.14
C LEU A 96 -1.02 12.25 -9.77
N ALA A 97 -0.06 12.71 -8.99
CA ALA A 97 0.92 13.67 -9.47
C ALA A 97 2.11 12.94 -10.10
N SER A 98 2.57 13.45 -11.25
CA SER A 98 3.82 12.98 -11.86
C SER A 98 4.99 13.41 -10.97
N PRO A 99 5.72 12.45 -10.36
CA PRO A 99 6.86 12.77 -9.53
C PRO A 99 8.03 13.26 -10.39
N GLU A 100 8.98 13.97 -9.78
CA GLU A 100 10.23 14.33 -10.45
C GLU A 100 11.09 13.06 -10.59
N ALA A 101 11.19 12.53 -11.82
CA ALA A 101 11.85 11.25 -12.09
C ALA A 101 13.28 11.15 -11.56
N SER A 102 14.00 12.28 -11.47
CA SER A 102 15.36 12.36 -10.96
C SER A 102 15.47 12.10 -9.44
N THR A 103 14.37 12.25 -8.68
CA THR A 103 14.41 12.21 -7.20
C THR A 103 13.48 11.19 -6.56
N SER A 104 12.50 10.67 -7.29
CA SER A 104 11.47 9.78 -6.75
C SER A 104 11.61 8.32 -7.19
N GLY A 105 12.76 7.93 -7.74
CA GLY A 105 13.07 6.54 -8.11
C GLY A 105 13.06 6.29 -9.63
N PRO A 106 13.04 5.03 -10.09
CA PRO A 106 12.90 3.81 -9.30
C PRO A 106 14.10 3.58 -8.36
N PHE A 107 13.87 2.97 -7.21
CA PHE A 107 14.93 2.71 -6.23
C PHE A 107 15.38 1.25 -6.28
N SER A 108 16.70 1.05 -6.31
CA SER A 108 17.31 -0.28 -6.33
C SER A 108 17.47 -0.92 -4.95
N SER A 109 17.19 -0.19 -3.86
CA SER A 109 17.28 -0.71 -2.50
C SER A 109 16.39 0.09 -1.55
N THR A 110 16.01 -0.56 -0.44
CA THR A 110 15.24 0.05 0.65
C THR A 110 15.92 1.31 1.18
N ARG A 111 17.25 1.28 1.37
CA ARG A 111 18.01 2.44 1.86
C ARG A 111 17.84 3.67 0.96
N LYS A 112 17.97 3.51 -0.36
CA LYS A 112 17.80 4.64 -1.31
C LYS A 112 16.38 5.19 -1.27
N TRP A 113 15.38 4.31 -1.18
CA TRP A 113 13.97 4.70 -1.07
C TRP A 113 13.69 5.49 0.21
N LEU A 114 14.11 4.99 1.38
CA LEU A 114 13.89 5.67 2.66
C LEU A 114 14.66 7.00 2.75
N VAL A 115 15.87 7.09 2.20
CA VAL A 115 16.59 8.38 2.12
C VAL A 115 15.85 9.39 1.26
N ALA A 116 15.25 8.97 0.14
CA ALA A 116 14.43 9.85 -0.70
C ALA A 116 13.15 10.30 0.04
N ALA A 117 12.52 9.41 0.80
CA ALA A 117 11.39 9.72 1.67
C ALA A 117 11.78 10.79 2.72
N ALA A 118 12.91 10.59 3.42
CA ALA A 118 13.44 11.53 4.42
C ALA A 118 13.82 12.90 3.82
N LYS A 119 14.21 12.96 2.55
CA LYS A 119 14.43 14.25 1.84
C LYS A 119 13.12 14.94 1.44
N GLY A 120 11.97 14.34 1.73
CA GLY A 120 10.64 14.81 1.34
C GLY A 120 10.40 14.76 -0.18
N LYS A 121 11.10 13.88 -0.90
CA LYS A 121 11.01 13.77 -2.37
C LYS A 121 9.85 12.91 -2.86
N LEU A 122 9.23 12.14 -1.96
CA LEU A 122 8.10 11.26 -2.28
C LEU A 122 6.73 11.85 -1.96
N ASN A 123 6.68 13.01 -1.28
CA ASN A 123 5.43 13.69 -0.94
C ASN A 123 5.66 15.20 -0.79
N PRO A 124 5.85 15.94 -1.90
CA PRO A 124 6.25 17.35 -1.88
C PRO A 124 5.19 18.27 -1.27
N THR A 125 3.92 17.87 -1.22
CA THR A 125 2.83 18.67 -0.63
C THR A 125 2.93 18.85 0.90
N ARG A 126 3.70 18.00 1.60
CA ARG A 126 4.05 18.24 3.02
C ARG A 126 4.92 19.48 3.24
N ARG A 127 5.58 20.01 2.20
CA ARG A 127 6.40 21.23 2.31
C ARG A 127 5.60 22.54 2.41
N ILE A 128 4.27 22.48 2.25
CA ILE A 128 3.43 23.70 2.14
C ILE A 128 2.98 24.22 3.52
N GLN A 129 3.10 23.45 4.60
CA GLN A 129 2.97 24.01 5.94
C GLN A 129 4.36 24.43 6.42
N PRO A 130 4.72 25.73 6.40
CA PRO A 130 5.91 26.18 7.09
C PRO A 130 5.72 25.84 8.58
N ASP A 131 6.52 24.92 9.08
CA ASP A 131 6.71 24.82 10.52
C ASP A 131 7.14 26.20 11.02
N PHE A 132 6.63 26.61 12.17
CA PHE A 132 7.01 27.87 12.81
C PHE A 132 8.52 27.91 13.18
N ASP A 133 9.24 26.78 13.06
CA ASP A 133 10.67 26.62 13.33
C ASP A 133 11.37 25.77 12.23
N TYR A 134 11.71 26.42 11.12
CA TYR A 134 12.40 25.80 9.98
C TYR A 134 13.76 25.20 10.34
N GLU A 135 14.51 25.81 11.26
CA GLU A 135 15.82 25.32 11.68
C GLU A 135 15.70 23.97 12.39
N LYS A 136 14.72 23.85 13.29
CA LYS A 136 14.44 22.60 14.01
C LYS A 136 13.99 21.49 13.05
N ALA A 137 13.08 21.81 12.12
CA ALA A 137 12.62 20.88 11.09
C ALA A 137 13.76 20.38 10.19
N HIS A 138 14.67 21.27 9.78
CA HIS A 138 15.84 20.91 9.00
C HIS A 138 16.79 19.98 9.78
N LYS A 139 17.05 20.29 11.05
CA LYS A 139 17.90 19.46 11.92
C LYS A 139 17.33 18.06 12.12
N TRP A 140 16.02 17.93 12.35
CA TRP A 140 15.37 16.61 12.43
C TRP A 140 15.49 15.84 11.14
N GLN A 141 15.35 16.51 10.00
CA GLN A 141 15.49 15.89 8.70
C GLN A 141 16.91 15.36 8.49
N GLU A 142 17.95 16.14 8.81
CA GLU A 142 19.34 15.69 8.72
C GLU A 142 19.60 14.46 9.61
N ILE A 143 19.11 14.47 10.84
CA ILE A 143 19.22 13.34 11.77
C ILE A 143 18.52 12.10 11.19
N ALA A 144 17.29 12.25 10.68
CA ALA A 144 16.55 11.13 10.09
C ALA A 144 17.26 10.55 8.86
N ILE A 145 17.81 11.40 7.99
CA ILE A 145 18.62 10.97 6.85
C ILE A 145 19.86 10.20 7.34
N ASP A 146 20.58 10.71 8.34
CA ASP A 146 21.78 10.06 8.88
C ASP A 146 21.48 8.70 9.50
N VAL A 147 20.40 8.59 10.29
CA VAL A 147 19.93 7.33 10.89
C VAL A 147 19.60 6.31 9.81
N VAL A 148 18.81 6.68 8.80
CA VAL A 148 18.48 5.77 7.69
C VAL A 148 19.73 5.38 6.90
N GLN A 149 20.65 6.32 6.65
CA GLN A 149 21.86 6.07 5.86
C GLN A 149 22.83 5.12 6.57
N LYS A 150 22.90 5.16 7.90
CA LYS A 150 23.80 4.35 8.74
C LYS A 150 23.14 3.12 9.37
N SER A 151 21.83 2.95 9.19
CA SER A 151 21.10 1.85 9.84
C SER A 151 21.60 0.49 9.35
N PRO A 152 22.05 -0.40 10.26
CA PRO A 152 22.46 -1.76 9.90
C PRO A 152 21.29 -2.66 9.51
N LEU A 153 20.05 -2.26 9.84
CA LEU A 153 18.83 -2.97 9.43
C LEU A 153 18.66 -3.04 7.91
N LEU A 154 19.36 -2.17 7.18
CA LEU A 154 19.26 -2.01 5.72
C LEU A 154 20.52 -2.50 4.99
N ASP A 155 21.42 -3.23 5.68
CA ASP A 155 22.67 -3.76 5.09
C ASP A 155 22.51 -5.15 4.47
N SER A 156 21.40 -5.85 4.75
CA SER A 156 21.16 -7.19 4.21
C SER A 156 20.27 -7.14 2.98
N ASP A 157 20.84 -6.88 1.80
CA ASP A 157 20.19 -7.06 0.49
C ASP A 157 19.78 -8.54 0.20
N THR A 158 19.67 -9.41 1.22
CA THR A 158 19.63 -10.87 1.11
C THR A 158 18.61 -11.57 2.02
N LEU A 159 17.60 -10.88 2.55
CA LEU A 159 16.55 -11.51 3.36
C LEU A 159 15.23 -11.62 2.58
N ASP A 160 14.52 -12.75 2.73
CA ASP A 160 13.26 -13.04 2.02
C ASP A 160 12.18 -11.95 2.20
N HIS A 161 12.24 -11.15 3.28
CA HIS A 161 11.31 -10.05 3.55
C HIS A 161 11.59 -8.76 2.75
N GLU A 162 12.78 -8.65 2.13
CA GLU A 162 13.11 -7.54 1.23
C GLU A 162 12.62 -7.78 -0.20
N GLN A 163 12.03 -8.97 -0.46
CA GLN A 163 11.41 -9.25 -1.75
C GLN A 163 10.42 -8.13 -2.09
N ILE A 164 10.64 -7.50 -3.24
CA ILE A 164 9.81 -6.40 -3.69
C ILE A 164 8.55 -6.98 -4.33
N VAL A 165 7.40 -6.60 -3.80
CA VAL A 165 6.07 -7.07 -4.18
C VAL A 165 5.21 -5.92 -4.68
N LEU A 166 4.05 -6.22 -5.28
CA LEU A 166 3.06 -5.20 -5.62
C LEU A 166 2.18 -4.93 -4.40
N ALA A 167 2.05 -3.66 -4.02
CA ALA A 167 1.16 -3.20 -2.97
C ALA A 167 0.04 -2.33 -3.56
N HIS A 168 -1.19 -2.68 -3.20
CA HIS A 168 -2.36 -1.82 -3.38
C HIS A 168 -2.48 -0.89 -2.17
N MET A 169 -2.56 0.42 -2.42
CA MET A 169 -2.42 1.43 -1.37
C MET A 169 -3.60 1.52 -0.41
N ASP A 170 -4.81 1.33 -0.93
CA ASP A 170 -6.03 1.22 -0.13
C ASP A 170 -6.68 -0.15 -0.33
N TYR A 171 -5.98 -1.21 0.05
CA TYR A 171 -6.56 -2.55 -0.02
C TYR A 171 -7.51 -2.78 1.15
N SER A 172 -8.75 -2.34 0.97
CA SER A 172 -9.85 -2.50 1.92
C SER A 172 -11.08 -3.08 1.21
N LEU A 173 -12.07 -3.56 1.98
CA LEU A 173 -13.30 -4.14 1.43
C LEU A 173 -14.13 -3.13 0.62
N HIS A 174 -13.88 -1.82 0.78
CA HIS A 174 -14.52 -0.78 -0.03
C HIS A 174 -14.07 -0.82 -1.49
N ASN A 175 -12.86 -1.30 -1.74
CA ASN A 175 -12.27 -1.43 -3.07
C ASN A 175 -12.44 -2.84 -3.66
N VAL A 176 -13.34 -3.63 -3.09
CA VAL A 176 -13.73 -4.96 -3.56
C VAL A 176 -15.21 -4.94 -3.93
N LEU A 177 -15.51 -5.26 -5.18
CA LEU A 177 -16.87 -5.43 -5.68
C LEU A 177 -17.19 -6.93 -5.80
N VAL A 178 -18.42 -7.28 -5.44
CA VAL A 178 -18.95 -8.65 -5.50
C VAL A 178 -20.14 -8.74 -6.45
N ASP A 179 -20.43 -9.97 -6.88
CA ASP A 179 -21.60 -10.29 -7.70
C ASP A 179 -22.89 -10.01 -6.89
N PRO A 180 -23.86 -9.26 -7.42
CA PRO A 180 -25.11 -8.97 -6.71
C PRO A 180 -25.94 -10.23 -6.40
N GLU A 181 -25.80 -11.30 -7.20
CA GLU A 181 -26.51 -12.57 -7.00
C GLU A 181 -25.71 -13.53 -6.10
N ASP A 182 -24.39 -13.34 -5.97
CA ASP A 182 -23.51 -14.09 -5.07
C ASP A 182 -22.47 -13.16 -4.41
N LEU A 183 -22.81 -12.66 -3.23
CA LEU A 183 -21.97 -11.73 -2.48
C LEU A 183 -20.63 -12.32 -1.99
N THR A 184 -20.39 -13.62 -2.18
CA THR A 184 -19.09 -14.26 -1.88
C THR A 184 -18.14 -14.23 -3.07
N ARG A 185 -18.66 -14.00 -4.28
CA ARG A 185 -17.91 -13.95 -5.52
C ARG A 185 -17.40 -12.54 -5.79
N ILE A 186 -16.09 -12.35 -5.69
CA ILE A 186 -15.44 -11.10 -6.08
C ILE A 186 -15.44 -10.96 -7.61
N VAL A 187 -15.97 -9.85 -8.11
CA VAL A 187 -16.06 -9.54 -9.55
C VAL A 187 -15.11 -8.43 -9.98
N ALA A 188 -14.63 -7.60 -9.05
CA ALA A 188 -13.61 -6.59 -9.32
C ALA A 188 -12.88 -6.13 -8.06
N VAL A 189 -11.59 -5.86 -8.19
CA VAL A 189 -10.82 -5.03 -7.28
C VAL A 189 -10.55 -3.70 -7.99
N VAL A 190 -10.89 -2.60 -7.34
CA VAL A 190 -10.89 -1.25 -7.94
C VAL A 190 -9.87 -0.35 -7.23
N ASP A 191 -9.76 0.91 -7.68
CA ASP A 191 -8.94 1.94 -7.02
C ASP A 191 -7.44 1.59 -6.91
N TRP A 192 -6.88 1.15 -8.05
CA TRP A 192 -5.46 0.85 -8.19
C TRP A 192 -4.58 2.11 -8.25
N GLU A 193 -5.14 3.30 -8.01
CA GLU A 193 -4.39 4.54 -8.02
C GLU A 193 -3.30 4.50 -6.94
N GLY A 194 -2.09 4.93 -7.31
CA GLY A 194 -0.95 4.90 -6.39
C GLY A 194 -0.43 3.50 -6.04
N ALA A 195 -0.93 2.42 -6.68
CA ALA A 195 -0.34 1.09 -6.55
C ALA A 195 1.15 1.12 -6.89
N ARG A 196 1.95 0.46 -6.07
CA ARG A 196 3.41 0.60 -6.11
C ARG A 196 4.13 -0.67 -5.70
N THR A 197 5.36 -0.81 -6.17
CA THR A 197 6.25 -1.88 -5.76
C THR A 197 7.04 -1.46 -4.53
N VAL A 198 6.99 -2.28 -3.48
CA VAL A 198 7.64 -2.01 -2.19
C VAL A 198 8.18 -3.31 -1.60
N PRO A 199 9.17 -3.25 -0.68
CA PRO A 199 9.55 -4.44 0.08
C PRO A 199 8.34 -5.07 0.77
N MET A 200 8.29 -6.39 0.88
CA MET A 200 7.13 -7.11 1.43
C MET A 200 6.73 -6.63 2.83
N TRP A 201 7.71 -6.26 3.68
CA TRP A 201 7.44 -5.73 5.02
C TRP A 201 6.68 -4.39 5.01
N ALA A 202 6.80 -3.61 3.93
CA ALA A 202 6.14 -2.32 3.76
C ALA A 202 4.73 -2.45 3.13
N ALA A 203 4.41 -3.60 2.55
CA ALA A 203 3.09 -3.88 1.97
C ALA A 203 2.04 -4.12 3.08
N ASN A 204 1.57 -3.03 3.69
CA ASN A 204 0.79 -3.03 4.93
C ASN A 204 -0.65 -2.50 4.75
N PRO A 205 -1.58 -3.31 4.19
CA PRO A 205 -2.92 -2.85 3.84
C PRO A 205 -3.75 -2.53 5.09
N VAL A 206 -4.52 -1.45 5.03
CA VAL A 206 -5.46 -1.06 6.10
C VAL A 206 -6.82 -1.67 5.79
N PHE A 207 -7.12 -2.83 6.38
CA PHE A 207 -8.47 -3.40 6.26
C PHE A 207 -9.46 -2.60 7.12
N ARG A 208 -10.27 -1.77 6.46
CA ARG A 208 -11.44 -1.14 7.08
C ARG A 208 -12.58 -2.16 7.16
N TRP A 209 -13.05 -2.39 8.37
CA TRP A 209 -14.18 -3.29 8.66
C TRP A 209 -15.46 -2.47 8.83
N PRO A 210 -16.64 -3.03 8.51
CA PRO A 210 -17.90 -2.35 8.77
C PRO A 210 -18.04 -1.99 10.26
N LEU A 211 -18.48 -0.77 10.56
CA LEU A 211 -18.58 -0.24 11.93
C LEU A 211 -19.46 -1.10 12.87
N LEU A 212 -20.45 -1.79 12.31
CA LEU A 212 -21.38 -2.63 13.06
C LEU A 212 -20.90 -4.08 13.23
N LEU A 213 -19.75 -4.46 12.63
CA LEU A 213 -19.22 -5.81 12.75
C LEU A 213 -18.53 -5.98 14.12
N PRO A 214 -18.90 -6.98 14.95
CA PRO A 214 -18.32 -7.14 16.28
C PRO A 214 -16.80 -7.37 16.24
N ASP A 215 -16.07 -6.78 17.20
CA ASP A 215 -14.61 -6.91 17.32
C ASP A 215 -14.12 -8.37 17.36
N SER A 216 -14.90 -9.25 17.99
CA SER A 216 -14.60 -10.69 18.05
C SER A 216 -14.62 -11.32 16.65
N LYS A 217 -15.61 -10.97 15.82
CA LYS A 217 -15.71 -11.44 14.44
C LYS A 217 -14.60 -10.84 13.58
N VAL A 218 -14.30 -9.54 13.72
CA VAL A 218 -13.16 -8.90 13.04
C VAL A 218 -11.84 -9.62 13.38
N THR A 219 -11.63 -9.96 14.65
CA THR A 219 -10.44 -10.70 15.10
C THR A 219 -10.37 -12.09 14.47
N GLN A 220 -11.50 -12.82 14.43
CA GLN A 220 -11.60 -14.14 13.80
C GLN A 220 -11.30 -14.07 12.29
N LEU A 221 -11.91 -13.13 11.56
CA LEU A 221 -11.71 -12.97 10.13
C LEU A 221 -10.29 -12.55 9.80
N ARG A 222 -9.70 -11.64 10.59
CA ARG A 222 -8.29 -11.27 10.47
C ARG A 222 -7.37 -12.47 10.69
N GLN A 223 -7.67 -13.33 11.67
CA GLN A 223 -6.93 -14.57 11.89
C GLN A 223 -7.04 -15.52 10.70
N LEU A 224 -8.25 -15.75 10.19
CA LEU A 224 -8.48 -16.57 9.00
C LEU A 224 -7.66 -16.09 7.80
N MET A 225 -7.68 -14.77 7.52
CA MET A 225 -6.92 -14.17 6.44
C MET A 225 -5.41 -14.33 6.63
N ARG A 226 -4.89 -14.07 7.84
CA ARG A 226 -3.47 -14.25 8.17
C ARG A 226 -3.03 -15.67 7.91
N ASP A 227 -3.74 -16.64 8.48
CA ASP A 227 -3.42 -18.06 8.33
C ASP A 227 -3.46 -18.48 6.86
N ARG A 228 -4.38 -17.92 6.07
CA ARG A 228 -4.49 -18.18 4.63
C ARG A 228 -3.31 -17.61 3.84
N ILE A 229 -2.85 -16.40 4.16
CA ILE A 229 -1.70 -15.74 3.51
C ILE A 229 -0.38 -16.41 3.92
N SER A 230 -0.17 -16.66 5.21
CA SER A 230 1.04 -17.30 5.74
C SER A 230 1.33 -18.65 5.07
N ARG A 231 0.30 -19.47 4.85
CA ARG A 231 0.45 -20.77 4.16
C ARG A 231 0.83 -20.62 2.68
N GLN A 232 0.52 -19.48 2.08
CA GLN A 232 0.66 -19.24 0.64
C GLN A 232 1.91 -18.46 0.27
N ILE A 233 2.44 -17.65 1.18
CA ILE A 233 3.52 -16.69 0.93
C ILE A 233 4.67 -16.95 1.92
N PRO A 234 5.70 -17.70 1.49
CA PRO A 234 6.91 -17.88 2.29
C PRO A 234 7.55 -16.54 2.66
N GLY A 235 8.05 -16.45 3.88
CA GLY A 235 8.68 -15.23 4.41
C GLY A 235 7.72 -14.13 4.86
N TRP A 236 6.42 -14.23 4.59
CA TRP A 236 5.45 -13.20 4.97
C TRP A 236 5.32 -13.01 6.48
N GLU A 237 5.37 -14.09 7.27
CA GLU A 237 5.35 -14.00 8.73
C GLU A 237 6.57 -13.26 9.28
N SER A 238 7.75 -13.49 8.69
CA SER A 238 8.96 -12.74 9.04
C SER A 238 8.84 -11.26 8.65
N ALA A 239 8.30 -10.97 7.46
CA ALA A 239 8.09 -9.61 6.97
C ALA A 239 7.07 -8.81 7.79
N THR A 240 6.06 -9.49 8.37
CA THR A 240 5.01 -8.87 9.19
C THR A 240 5.31 -8.89 10.69
N GLY A 241 6.30 -9.67 11.12
CA GLY A 241 6.76 -9.78 12.51
C GLY A 241 7.75 -8.69 12.94
N ASP A 242 8.54 -8.98 13.98
CA ASP A 242 9.39 -8.01 14.69
C ASP A 242 10.44 -7.34 13.78
N GLY A 243 11.14 -8.12 12.95
CA GLY A 243 12.11 -7.55 11.99
C GLY A 243 11.46 -6.57 11.00
N GLY A 244 10.20 -6.80 10.64
CA GLY A 244 9.42 -5.85 9.86
C GLY A 244 8.96 -4.63 10.64
N ASN A 245 8.76 -4.73 11.96
CA ASN A 245 8.32 -3.61 12.81
C ASN A 245 9.39 -2.52 12.87
N ASP A 246 10.67 -2.91 13.01
CA ASP A 246 11.80 -1.97 13.04
C ASP A 246 12.00 -1.27 11.68
N LEU A 247 11.80 -2.01 10.58
CA LEU A 247 11.83 -1.46 9.22
C LEU A 247 10.66 -0.49 8.97
N ARG A 248 9.44 -0.82 9.43
CA ARG A 248 8.28 0.09 9.37
C ARG A 248 8.45 1.32 10.26
N PHE A 249 9.13 1.19 11.40
CA PHE A 249 9.50 2.34 12.21
C PHE A 249 10.49 3.25 11.47
N SER A 250 11.51 2.67 10.82
CA SER A 250 12.44 3.41 9.96
C SER A 250 11.74 4.10 8.79
N GLU A 251 10.74 3.44 8.18
CA GLU A 251 9.89 4.05 7.16
C GLU A 251 9.11 5.25 7.71
N ARG A 252 8.42 5.07 8.84
CA ARG A 252 7.66 6.15 9.49
C ARG A 252 8.55 7.35 9.80
N GLN A 253 9.73 7.11 10.37
CA GLN A 253 10.72 8.14 10.64
C GLN A 253 11.16 8.86 9.36
N ALA A 254 11.35 8.14 8.27
CA ALA A 254 11.72 8.74 6.98
C ALA A 254 10.60 9.64 6.43
N TYR A 255 9.35 9.19 6.42
CA TYR A 255 8.24 10.01 5.91
C TYR A 255 7.90 11.22 6.82
N LEU A 256 8.21 11.14 8.12
CA LEU A 256 7.98 12.20 9.10
C LEU A 256 9.27 12.94 9.51
N SER A 257 10.30 12.90 8.67
CA SER A 257 11.64 13.42 8.97
C SER A 257 11.68 14.91 9.35
N SER A 258 10.71 15.70 8.90
CA SER A 258 10.62 17.14 9.21
C SER A 258 9.75 17.45 10.44
N VAL A 259 9.17 16.44 11.08
CA VAL A 259 8.25 16.59 12.22
C VAL A 259 8.96 16.23 13.52
N ASP A 260 8.50 16.79 14.64
CA ASP A 260 9.02 16.46 15.96
C ASP A 260 9.00 14.94 16.20
N PRO A 261 10.15 14.30 16.56
CA PRO A 261 10.21 12.87 16.78
C PRO A 261 9.18 12.35 17.79
N SER A 262 8.78 13.16 18.77
CA SER A 262 7.74 12.78 19.75
C SER A 262 6.37 12.48 19.13
N VAL A 263 6.12 12.92 17.88
CA VAL A 263 4.87 12.64 17.15
C VAL A 263 4.82 11.20 16.65
N TYR A 264 5.97 10.57 16.37
CA TYR A 264 6.03 9.23 15.77
C TYR A 264 6.81 8.20 16.56
N ASP A 265 7.67 8.64 17.49
CA ASP A 265 8.42 7.82 18.42
C ASP A 265 7.77 7.91 19.81
N ASN A 266 6.75 7.08 20.01
CA ASN A 266 5.99 6.96 21.26
C ASN A 266 6.34 5.68 22.04
N GLY A 267 7.45 5.03 21.69
CA GLY A 267 7.87 3.75 22.27
C GLY A 267 6.99 2.56 21.90
N GLN A 268 6.02 2.71 20.98
CA GLN A 268 5.21 1.61 20.46
C GLN A 268 5.74 1.13 19.11
N PRO A 269 5.74 -0.20 18.84
CA PRO A 269 6.16 -0.72 17.55
C PRO A 269 5.23 -0.28 16.42
N VAL A 270 5.78 -0.04 15.23
CA VAL A 270 4.99 0.20 14.01
C VAL A 270 4.58 -1.15 13.42
N VAL A 271 3.47 -1.67 13.96
CA VAL A 271 2.99 -3.01 13.61
C VAL A 271 2.33 -3.07 12.23
N HIS A 272 2.48 -4.22 11.58
CA HIS A 272 1.67 -4.55 10.41
C HIS A 272 0.19 -4.67 10.83
N HIS A 273 -0.75 -4.19 10.00
CA HIS A 273 -2.18 -4.23 10.27
C HIS A 273 -2.75 -5.65 10.34
N MET A 274 -2.03 -6.60 9.73
CA MET A 274 -2.25 -8.04 9.83
C MET A 274 -1.23 -8.74 10.74
N SER A 275 -0.55 -8.03 11.65
CA SER A 275 0.42 -8.65 12.58
C SER A 275 -0.27 -9.53 13.64
N TRP A 276 0.51 -10.38 14.29
CA TRP A 276 0.09 -11.31 15.35
C TRP A 276 -0.18 -10.64 16.70
N LEU A 277 0.30 -9.40 16.88
CA LEU A 277 0.04 -8.62 18.08
C LEU A 277 -1.41 -8.13 18.05
N ASN A 278 -2.14 -8.36 19.14
CA ASN A 278 -3.48 -7.82 19.29
C ASN A 278 -3.40 -6.30 19.15
N GLN A 279 -3.99 -5.76 18.08
CA GLN A 279 -4.31 -4.34 17.96
C GLN A 279 -5.44 -3.99 18.93
N ARG A 280 -5.19 -4.12 20.24
CA ARG A 280 -5.93 -3.32 21.21
C ARG A 280 -5.29 -1.94 21.14
N SER A 281 -6.10 -0.93 20.88
CA SER A 281 -5.74 0.50 20.99
C SER A 281 -4.98 1.09 19.79
N MET A 282 -5.66 1.30 18.66
CA MET A 282 -5.36 2.44 17.78
C MET A 282 -6.67 2.83 17.06
N VAL A 283 -7.62 3.33 17.86
CA VAL A 283 -8.67 4.22 17.36
C VAL A 283 -8.10 5.63 17.58
N PHE A 284 -7.84 6.34 16.48
CA PHE A 284 -7.69 7.80 16.49
C PHE A 284 -9.04 8.40 16.11
#